data_AF-G3Q9I9-F1
#
_entry.id   AF-G3Q9I9-F1
#
_cell.length_a   1.000
_cell.length_b   1.000
_cell.length_c   1.000
_cell.angle_alpha   90.00
_cell.angle_beta   90.00
_cell.angle_gamma   90.00
#
_symmetry.space_group_name_H-M   'P 1'
#
loop_
_entity.id
_entity.type
_entity.pdbx_description
1 polymer ?
#
loop_
_entity_poly.entity_id
_entity_poly.type
_entity_poly.pdbx_seq_one_letter_code
_entity_poly.pdbx_strand_id
1 'polypeptide(L)'
;MHRTRRQLVNILASDMPERHGRIPSRQQKERYALGIITLFPSLKDPFSPKGYEHFYNGERGTGYLARRLKTISRTSAKRPVKEVSVHQAQGPKRQRSATTLPQQLDGDNCREAISFLVHSPDEASVFQKMKMTFQHRQDLVHNRQRSTDVFKTFPRFLDVKGLVNQDFLLLFGAETASKMLEKWDTSFKLKVIKEAKQLTPTTELCRLLKAA
;
A
#
# COMPACT_ATOMS: atom_id res chain seq x y z
N MET A 1 9.88 -20.09 32.13
CA MET A 1 10.56 -18.90 32.70
C MET A 1 10.55 -17.66 31.78
N HIS A 2 10.89 -17.74 30.48
CA HIS A 2 10.99 -16.53 29.61
C HIS A 2 9.67 -15.82 29.25
N ARG A 3 8.52 -16.52 29.28
CA ARG A 3 7.21 -15.95 28.89
C ARG A 3 6.70 -14.93 29.92
N THR A 4 6.83 -15.24 31.21
CA THR A 4 6.37 -14.41 32.34
C THR A 4 7.15 -13.10 32.46
N ARG A 5 8.49 -13.15 32.31
CA ARG A 5 9.35 -11.94 32.31
C ARG A 5 8.95 -10.95 31.21
N ARG A 6 8.69 -11.44 30.00
CA ARG A 6 8.27 -10.59 28.88
C ARG A 6 6.87 -9.99 29.10
N GLN A 7 5.95 -10.74 29.72
CA GLN A 7 4.61 -10.25 30.04
C GLN A 7 4.63 -9.12 31.07
N LEU A 8 5.40 -9.28 32.15
CA LEU A 8 5.57 -8.24 33.16
C LEU A 8 6.10 -6.92 32.57
N VAL A 9 7.18 -6.99 31.79
CA VAL A 9 7.77 -5.80 31.16
C VAL A 9 6.81 -5.18 30.14
N ASN A 10 5.97 -5.98 29.48
CA ASN A 10 4.93 -5.49 28.59
C ASN A 10 3.82 -4.73 29.33
N ILE A 11 3.41 -5.21 30.52
CA ILE A 11 2.43 -4.52 31.36
C ILE A 11 2.97 -3.14 31.75
N LEU A 12 4.21 -3.08 32.25
CA LEU A 12 4.85 -1.83 32.65
C LEU A 12 5.07 -0.87 31.46
N ALA A 13 5.42 -1.39 30.27
CA ALA A 13 5.55 -0.59 29.07
C ALA A 13 4.21 -0.06 28.52
N SER A 14 3.09 -0.69 28.89
CA SER A 14 1.74 -0.26 28.50
C SER A 14 1.16 0.74 29.51
N ASP A 15 1.48 0.59 30.79
CA ASP A 15 1.13 1.56 31.86
C ASP A 15 1.83 2.92 31.67
N MET A 16 3.05 2.92 31.13
CA MET A 16 3.83 4.15 30.92
C MET A 16 3.11 5.22 30.06
N PRO A 17 2.56 4.92 28.85
CA PRO A 17 1.80 5.90 28.10
C PRO A 17 0.42 6.24 28.71
N GLU A 18 -0.14 5.38 29.57
CA GLU A 18 -1.39 5.66 30.29
C GLU A 18 -1.17 6.70 31.39
N ARG A 19 -0.07 6.60 32.15
CA ARG A 19 0.23 7.54 33.25
C ARG A 19 0.92 8.83 32.82
N HIS A 20 1.73 8.78 31.77
CA HIS A 20 2.63 9.88 31.39
C HIS A 20 2.37 10.44 29.99
N GLY A 21 1.31 9.98 29.32
CA GLY A 21 0.95 10.40 27.97
C GLY A 21 1.73 9.68 26.87
N ARG A 22 1.32 9.92 25.60
CA ARG A 22 1.79 9.17 24.42
C ARG A 22 3.30 9.17 24.19
N ILE A 23 4.02 10.16 24.70
CA ILE A 23 5.47 10.30 24.52
C ILE A 23 6.12 10.50 25.90
N PRO A 24 6.43 9.41 26.62
CA PRO A 24 7.11 9.51 27.90
C PRO A 24 8.50 10.14 27.72
N SER A 25 8.87 11.03 28.64
CA SER A 25 10.16 11.71 28.67
C SER A 25 11.32 10.74 28.91
N ARG A 26 12.55 11.17 28.64
CA ARG A 26 13.76 10.39 28.94
C ARG A 26 13.80 9.98 30.42
N GLN A 27 13.53 10.92 31.32
CA GLN A 27 13.56 10.68 32.76
C GLN A 27 12.49 9.66 33.20
N GLN A 28 11.30 9.70 32.60
CA GLN A 28 10.24 8.72 32.89
C GLN A 28 10.66 7.31 32.44
N LYS A 29 11.24 7.18 31.24
CA LYS A 29 11.76 5.88 30.74
C LYS A 29 12.89 5.33 31.61
N GLU A 30 13.79 6.18 32.10
CA GLU A 30 14.85 5.81 33.04
C GLU A 30 14.27 5.34 34.38
N ARG A 31 13.27 6.05 34.93
CA ARG A 31 12.61 5.65 36.19
C ARG A 31 11.95 4.27 36.09
N TYR A 32 11.29 3.96 34.98
CA TYR A 32 10.69 2.64 34.78
C TYR A 32 11.74 1.55 34.60
N ALA A 33 12.83 1.83 33.87
CA ALA A 33 13.93 0.89 33.72
C ALA A 33 14.58 0.56 35.09
N LEU A 34 14.80 1.58 35.91
CA LEU A 34 15.28 1.42 37.28
C LEU A 34 14.28 0.63 38.14
N GLY A 35 12.99 0.99 38.11
CA GLY A 35 11.95 0.28 38.86
C GLY A 35 11.86 -1.21 38.54
N ILE A 36 12.06 -1.60 37.26
CA ILE A 36 12.10 -3.01 36.86
C ILE A 36 13.22 -3.77 37.57
N ILE A 37 14.44 -3.23 37.58
CA ILE A 37 15.58 -3.91 38.21
C ILE A 37 15.52 -3.85 39.74
N THR A 38 14.86 -2.84 40.32
CA THR A 38 14.63 -2.75 41.77
C THR A 38 13.61 -3.80 42.24
N LEU A 39 12.50 -3.95 41.51
CA LEU A 39 11.46 -4.94 41.84
C LEU A 39 11.90 -6.37 41.49
N PHE A 40 12.74 -6.52 40.46
CA PHE A 40 13.23 -7.82 40.00
C PHE A 40 14.76 -7.77 39.82
N PRO A 41 15.54 -7.91 40.91
CA PRO A 41 17.00 -7.81 40.87
C PRO A 41 17.67 -8.80 39.92
N SER A 42 17.06 -9.96 39.68
CA SER A 42 17.53 -10.96 38.71
C SER A 42 17.48 -10.50 37.25
N LEU A 43 16.81 -9.37 36.97
CA LEU A 43 16.77 -8.76 35.64
C LEU A 43 17.86 -7.70 35.45
N LYS A 44 18.61 -7.35 36.50
CA LYS A 44 19.73 -6.41 36.43
C LYS A 44 20.85 -7.00 35.57
N ASP A 45 21.39 -6.20 34.66
CA ASP A 45 22.53 -6.59 33.85
C ASP A 45 23.85 -6.30 34.60
N PRO A 46 24.62 -7.33 35.00
CA PRO A 46 25.85 -7.14 35.77
C PRO A 46 26.97 -6.49 34.96
N PHE A 47 26.86 -6.45 33.63
CA PHE A 47 27.87 -5.88 32.74
C PHE A 47 27.58 -4.42 32.35
N SER A 48 26.48 -3.85 32.83
CA SER A 48 26.10 -2.47 32.55
C SER A 48 26.31 -1.58 33.78
N PRO A 49 26.73 -0.29 33.61
CA PRO A 49 27.06 0.59 34.73
C PRO A 49 25.96 0.72 35.78
N LYS A 50 24.70 0.86 35.36
CA LYS A 50 23.53 1.03 36.25
C LYS A 50 22.67 -0.21 36.33
N GLY A 51 22.87 -1.20 35.46
CA GLY A 51 22.14 -2.46 35.48
C GLY A 51 20.85 -2.48 34.67
N TYR A 52 20.36 -1.32 34.21
CA TYR A 52 19.04 -1.17 33.57
C TYR A 52 19.12 -0.73 32.10
N GLU A 53 20.32 -0.50 31.58
CA GLU A 53 20.56 0.11 30.27
C GLU A 53 19.98 -0.73 29.12
N HIS A 54 19.86 -2.05 29.29
CA HIS A 54 19.20 -2.93 28.33
C HIS A 54 17.67 -2.71 28.25
N PHE A 55 17.04 -2.22 29.34
CA PHE A 55 15.66 -1.76 29.32
C PHE A 55 15.52 -0.35 28.75
N TYR A 56 16.37 0.59 29.18
CA TYR A 56 16.47 1.91 28.56
C TYR A 56 17.83 2.56 28.81
N ASN A 57 18.53 2.88 27.72
CA ASN A 57 19.73 3.70 27.74
C ASN A 57 19.34 5.13 27.36
N GLY A 58 19.44 6.05 28.33
CA GLY A 58 19.06 7.44 28.14
C GLY A 58 19.98 8.24 27.22
N GLU A 59 21.26 7.90 27.15
CA GLU A 59 22.24 8.58 26.29
C GLU A 59 21.99 8.27 24.81
N ARG A 60 21.72 7.00 24.51
CA ARG A 60 21.49 6.51 23.14
C ARG A 60 20.01 6.54 22.73
N GLY A 61 19.10 6.72 23.69
CA GLY A 61 17.66 6.60 23.47
C GLY A 61 17.20 5.20 23.02
N THR A 62 17.98 4.16 23.37
CA THR A 62 17.77 2.76 22.95
C THR A 62 17.33 1.89 24.13
N GLY A 63 17.04 0.61 23.88
CA GLY A 63 16.61 -0.35 24.90
C GLY A 63 15.21 -0.92 24.66
N TYR A 64 14.85 -1.91 25.45
CA TYR A 64 13.58 -2.63 25.29
C TYR A 64 12.36 -1.71 25.44
N LEU A 65 12.34 -0.81 26.44
CA LEU A 65 11.25 0.14 26.65
C LEU A 65 11.13 1.11 25.48
N ALA A 66 12.24 1.63 24.95
CA ALA A 66 12.24 2.47 23.76
C ALA A 66 11.64 1.73 22.55
N ARG A 67 12.03 0.47 22.32
CA ARG A 67 11.48 -0.35 21.23
C ARG A 67 10.00 -0.64 21.43
N ARG A 68 9.59 -0.98 22.65
CA ARG A 68 8.19 -1.31 22.95
C ARG A 68 7.27 -0.11 22.85
N LEU A 69 7.67 1.05 23.38
CA LEU A 69 6.91 2.29 23.23
C LEU A 69 6.73 2.68 21.75
N LYS A 70 7.74 2.46 20.89
CA LYS A 70 7.58 2.63 19.42
C LYS A 70 6.53 1.68 18.85
N THR A 71 6.49 0.41 19.28
CA THR A 71 5.50 -0.55 18.80
C THR A 71 4.10 -0.33 19.37
N ILE A 72 4.00 0.07 20.64
CA ILE A 72 2.75 0.34 21.34
C ILE A 72 2.14 1.63 20.78
N SER A 73 2.93 2.70 20.59
CA SER A 73 2.47 3.92 19.91
C SER A 73 1.88 3.64 18.51
N ARG A 74 2.48 2.72 17.74
CA ARG A 74 1.97 2.29 16.42
C ARG A 74 0.67 1.49 16.48
N THR A 75 0.39 0.80 17.58
CA THR A 75 -0.80 -0.07 17.74
C THR A 75 -1.93 0.58 18.53
N SER A 76 -1.61 1.48 19.48
CA SER A 76 -2.57 2.23 20.29
C SER A 76 -2.98 3.57 19.67
N ALA A 77 -2.37 3.96 18.56
CA ALA A 77 -2.92 4.97 17.67
C ALA A 77 -4.24 4.47 17.05
N LYS A 78 -5.30 4.43 17.86
CA LYS A 78 -6.62 4.85 17.36
C LYS A 78 -6.37 6.22 16.74
N ARG A 79 -6.51 6.24 15.42
CA ARG A 79 -6.37 7.41 14.56
C ARG A 79 -7.05 8.59 15.25
N PRO A 80 -6.37 9.72 15.46
CA PRO A 80 -7.10 10.97 15.60
C PRO A 80 -8.01 11.06 14.36
N VAL A 81 -9.21 11.60 14.53
CA VAL A 81 -10.01 12.11 13.41
C VAL A 81 -9.17 13.22 12.76
N LYS A 82 -8.23 12.80 11.91
CA LYS A 82 -7.65 13.60 10.85
C LYS A 82 -8.47 13.22 9.64
N GLU A 83 -8.86 14.24 8.89
CA GLU A 83 -9.30 14.11 7.50
C GLU A 83 -8.57 12.96 6.83
N VAL A 84 -9.35 12.11 6.20
CA VAL A 84 -8.97 10.81 5.67
C VAL A 84 -7.77 10.96 4.73
N SER A 85 -6.55 10.84 5.24
CA SER A 85 -5.42 10.41 4.42
C SER A 85 -5.56 8.90 4.30
N VAL A 86 -6.27 8.55 3.23
CA VAL A 86 -6.53 7.19 2.77
C VAL A 86 -5.23 6.40 2.90
N HIS A 87 -5.28 5.20 3.49
CA HIS A 87 -4.27 4.20 3.19
C HIS A 87 -4.12 4.18 1.67
N GLN A 88 -3.04 4.72 1.11
CA GLN A 88 -2.80 4.54 -0.32
C GLN A 88 -2.68 3.04 -0.50
N ALA A 89 -3.75 2.42 -0.99
CA ALA A 89 -3.81 1.01 -1.28
C ALA A 89 -2.67 0.78 -2.28
N GLN A 90 -1.53 0.26 -1.88
CA GLN A 90 -0.51 -0.10 -2.85
C GLN A 90 -0.95 -1.42 -3.47
N GLY A 91 -1.67 -1.33 -4.58
CA GLY A 91 -2.27 -2.48 -5.26
C GLY A 91 -3.15 -2.06 -6.44
N PRO A 92 -3.74 -3.03 -7.15
CA PRO A 92 -4.58 -2.77 -8.33
C PRO A 92 -5.85 -1.95 -8.02
N LYS A 93 -6.25 -1.86 -6.75
CA LYS A 93 -7.42 -1.07 -6.28
C LYS A 93 -7.06 0.37 -5.88
N ARG A 94 -5.81 0.81 -6.11
CA ARG A 94 -5.39 2.19 -5.86
C ARG A 94 -6.00 3.11 -6.90
N GLN A 95 -6.81 4.07 -6.46
CA GLN A 95 -7.04 5.26 -7.28
C GLN A 95 -5.72 6.02 -7.38
N ARG A 96 -5.17 6.05 -8.60
CA ARG A 96 -4.00 6.85 -8.94
C ARG A 96 -4.50 8.07 -9.69
N SER A 97 -4.02 9.25 -9.30
CA SER A 97 -4.17 10.44 -10.11
C SER A 97 -3.23 10.32 -11.30
N ALA A 98 -3.72 10.59 -12.51
CA ALA A 98 -2.87 10.61 -13.69
C ALA A 98 -1.82 11.73 -13.58
N THR A 99 -0.59 11.40 -13.98
CA THR A 99 0.56 12.32 -13.90
C THR A 99 0.44 13.46 -14.92
N THR A 100 -0.29 13.23 -16.02
CA THR A 100 -0.49 14.20 -17.09
C THR A 100 -1.89 14.03 -17.67
N LEU A 101 -2.84 14.86 -17.24
CA LEU A 101 -4.20 14.83 -17.77
C LEU A 101 -4.32 15.82 -18.94
N PRO A 102 -4.62 15.36 -20.16
CA PRO A 102 -5.20 16.24 -21.17
C PRO A 102 -6.57 16.73 -20.69
N GLN A 103 -7.10 17.83 -21.25
CA GLN A 103 -8.44 18.32 -20.95
C GLN A 103 -9.45 17.18 -21.04
N GLN A 104 -10.11 16.88 -19.92
CA GLN A 104 -11.08 15.80 -19.81
C GLN A 104 -12.47 16.32 -20.12
N LEU A 105 -13.25 15.56 -20.88
CA LEU A 105 -14.65 15.87 -21.15
C LEU A 105 -15.51 15.37 -19.98
N ASP A 106 -16.52 16.16 -19.64
CA ASP A 106 -17.51 15.89 -18.60
C ASP A 106 -18.93 15.87 -19.17
N GLY A 107 -19.89 15.46 -18.33
CA GLY A 107 -21.32 15.51 -18.63
C GLY A 107 -21.71 14.94 -20.00
N ASP A 108 -22.39 15.77 -20.79
CA ASP A 108 -22.93 15.41 -22.11
C ASP A 108 -21.83 15.26 -23.17
N ASN A 109 -20.78 16.08 -23.11
CA ASN A 109 -19.64 15.99 -24.03
C ASN A 109 -18.90 14.65 -23.88
N CYS A 110 -18.79 14.15 -22.64
CA CYS A 110 -18.24 12.83 -22.37
C CYS A 110 -19.12 11.72 -22.96
N ARG A 111 -20.44 11.81 -22.76
CA ARG A 111 -21.42 10.85 -23.29
C ARG A 111 -21.39 10.81 -24.82
N GLU A 112 -21.33 11.97 -25.47
CA GLU A 112 -21.26 12.07 -26.92
C GLU A 112 -19.95 11.48 -27.46
N ALA A 113 -18.82 11.78 -26.80
CA ALA A 113 -17.53 11.19 -27.17
C ALA A 113 -17.55 9.65 -27.06
N ILE A 114 -18.18 9.10 -26.02
CA ILE A 114 -18.36 7.65 -25.86
C ILE A 114 -19.24 7.09 -26.98
N SER A 115 -20.37 7.74 -27.30
CA SER A 115 -21.25 7.33 -28.40
C SER A 115 -20.54 7.35 -29.74
N PHE A 116 -19.69 8.35 -29.99
CA PHE A 116 -18.87 8.43 -31.19
C PHE A 116 -17.90 7.26 -31.33
N LEU A 117 -17.28 6.82 -30.21
CA LEU A 117 -16.31 5.71 -30.22
C LEU A 117 -16.91 4.39 -30.70
N VAL A 118 -18.22 4.19 -30.54
CA VAL A 118 -18.94 2.98 -30.99
C VAL A 118 -18.94 2.85 -32.51
N HIS A 119 -18.97 3.98 -33.24
CA HIS A 119 -19.21 3.99 -34.69
C HIS A 119 -18.06 4.55 -35.54
N SER A 120 -17.04 5.15 -34.92
CA SER A 120 -15.94 5.80 -35.66
C SER A 120 -14.90 4.80 -36.18
N PRO A 121 -14.62 4.71 -37.49
CA PRO A 121 -13.53 3.88 -37.99
C PRO A 121 -12.15 4.54 -37.83
N ASP A 122 -12.08 5.87 -37.68
CA ASP A 122 -10.81 6.59 -37.61
C ASP A 122 -10.08 6.36 -36.29
N GLU A 123 -8.92 5.69 -36.36
CA GLU A 123 -8.08 5.40 -35.20
C GLU A 123 -7.57 6.68 -34.53
N ALA A 124 -7.18 7.70 -35.28
CA ALA A 124 -6.62 8.94 -34.70
C ALA A 124 -7.64 9.65 -33.80
N SER A 125 -8.88 9.81 -34.28
CA SER A 125 -10.00 10.35 -33.50
C SER A 125 -10.35 9.47 -32.30
N VAL A 126 -10.24 8.14 -32.44
CA VAL A 126 -10.46 7.19 -31.34
C VAL A 126 -9.43 7.38 -30.24
N PHE A 127 -8.14 7.43 -30.57
CA PHE A 127 -7.07 7.69 -29.60
C PHE A 127 -7.31 9.01 -28.87
N GLN A 128 -7.66 10.07 -29.59
CA GLN A 128 -7.90 11.39 -29.00
C GLN A 128 -9.11 11.40 -28.05
N LYS A 129 -10.25 10.85 -28.47
CA LYS A 129 -11.45 10.76 -27.62
C LYS A 129 -11.24 9.82 -26.43
N MET A 130 -10.43 8.77 -26.59
CA MET A 130 -10.02 7.89 -25.49
C MET A 130 -9.15 8.60 -24.45
N LYS A 131 -8.28 9.55 -24.87
CA LYS A 131 -7.54 10.42 -23.92
C LYS A 131 -8.45 11.37 -23.18
N MET A 132 -9.40 11.97 -23.88
CA MET A 132 -10.34 12.96 -23.34
C MET A 132 -11.39 12.36 -22.39
N THR A 133 -11.62 11.05 -22.44
CA THR A 133 -12.57 10.31 -21.58
C THR A 133 -11.88 9.43 -20.54
N PHE A 134 -10.58 9.63 -20.32
CA PHE A 134 -9.77 8.82 -19.42
C PHE A 134 -10.28 8.84 -17.97
N GLN A 135 -10.65 9.99 -17.43
CA GLN A 135 -11.13 10.11 -16.05
C GLN A 135 -12.43 9.32 -15.85
N HIS A 136 -13.39 9.47 -16.77
CA HIS A 136 -14.64 8.71 -16.75
C HIS A 136 -14.39 7.20 -16.74
N ARG A 137 -13.38 6.74 -17.48
CA ARG A 137 -12.97 5.33 -17.47
C ARG A 137 -12.32 4.91 -16.18
N GLN A 138 -11.44 5.72 -15.61
CA GLN A 138 -10.85 5.43 -14.31
C GLN A 138 -11.94 5.27 -13.25
N ASP A 139 -12.94 6.14 -13.24
CA ASP A 139 -14.06 6.06 -12.30
C ASP A 139 -14.91 4.79 -12.53
N LEU A 140 -15.14 4.42 -13.79
CA LEU A 140 -15.86 3.20 -14.16
C LEU A 140 -15.10 1.93 -13.74
N VAL A 141 -13.79 1.88 -13.93
CA VAL A 141 -12.93 0.74 -13.56
C VAL A 141 -12.90 0.54 -12.04
N HIS A 142 -12.91 1.63 -11.27
CA HIS A 142 -12.89 1.56 -9.80
C HIS A 142 -14.29 1.35 -9.19
N ASN A 143 -15.37 1.48 -9.97
CA ASN A 143 -16.71 1.20 -9.54
C ASN A 143 -16.97 -0.32 -9.48
N ARG A 144 -17.11 -0.88 -8.27
CA ARG A 144 -17.30 -2.33 -8.06
C ARG A 144 -18.52 -2.92 -8.76
N GLN A 145 -19.57 -2.14 -8.99
CA GLN A 145 -20.80 -2.64 -9.61
C GLN A 145 -20.77 -2.52 -11.14
N ARG A 146 -19.97 -1.59 -11.67
CA ARG A 146 -19.98 -1.21 -13.10
C ARG A 146 -18.68 -1.55 -13.84
N SER A 147 -17.65 -2.01 -13.14
CA SER A 147 -16.35 -2.33 -13.74
C SER A 147 -16.42 -3.43 -14.81
N THR A 148 -17.43 -4.29 -14.74
CA THR A 148 -17.72 -5.34 -15.74
C THR A 148 -18.24 -4.76 -17.07
N ASP A 149 -18.79 -3.55 -17.06
CA ASP A 149 -19.33 -2.86 -18.24
C ASP A 149 -18.30 -1.95 -18.94
N VAL A 150 -17.04 -1.94 -18.48
CA VAL A 150 -15.97 -1.11 -19.08
C VAL A 150 -15.81 -1.40 -20.56
N PHE A 151 -15.74 -2.68 -20.95
CA PHE A 151 -15.61 -3.06 -22.35
C PHE A 151 -16.90 -2.88 -23.17
N LYS A 152 -18.07 -2.85 -22.52
CA LYS A 152 -19.33 -2.49 -23.18
C LYS A 152 -19.39 -1.00 -23.49
N THR A 153 -18.90 -0.18 -22.56
CA THR A 153 -18.88 1.28 -22.67
C THR A 153 -17.76 1.75 -23.60
N PHE A 154 -16.63 1.03 -23.60
CA PHE A 154 -15.45 1.33 -24.42
C PHE A 154 -15.05 0.10 -25.23
N PRO A 155 -15.85 -0.24 -26.26
CA PRO A 155 -15.62 -1.43 -27.07
C PRO A 155 -14.28 -1.37 -27.82
N ARG A 156 -13.74 -0.15 -28.03
CA ARG A 156 -12.52 0.06 -28.80
C ARG A 156 -11.25 -0.53 -28.21
N PHE A 157 -11.29 -0.92 -26.93
CA PHE A 157 -10.22 -1.69 -26.31
C PHE A 157 -10.03 -3.08 -26.91
N LEU A 158 -11.05 -3.63 -27.59
CA LEU A 158 -11.03 -4.99 -28.10
C LEU A 158 -10.47 -5.10 -29.52
N ASP A 159 -10.56 -4.03 -30.32
CA ASP A 159 -10.17 -4.00 -31.73
C ASP A 159 -8.99 -3.06 -32.02
N VAL A 160 -8.84 -1.94 -31.30
CA VAL A 160 -7.74 -0.97 -31.52
C VAL A 160 -6.55 -1.26 -30.61
N LYS A 161 -5.43 -1.61 -31.24
CA LYS A 161 -4.17 -1.89 -30.54
C LYS A 161 -3.59 -0.61 -29.94
N GLY A 162 -2.92 -0.73 -28.77
CA GLY A 162 -2.18 0.39 -28.17
C GLY A 162 -2.97 1.28 -27.22
N LEU A 163 -4.30 1.19 -27.16
CA LEU A 163 -5.12 1.96 -26.22
C LEU A 163 -4.82 1.63 -24.75
N VAL A 164 -4.51 0.37 -24.43
CA VAL A 164 -4.10 -0.03 -23.08
C VAL A 164 -2.78 0.65 -22.69
N ASN A 165 -1.83 0.74 -23.63
CA ASN A 165 -0.56 1.41 -23.40
C ASN A 165 -0.75 2.92 -23.23
N GLN A 166 -1.65 3.54 -24.01
CA GLN A 166 -2.02 4.94 -23.83
C GLN A 166 -2.52 5.20 -22.40
N ASP A 167 -3.40 4.36 -21.89
CA ASP A 167 -3.92 4.49 -20.54
C ASP A 167 -2.87 4.31 -19.47
N PHE A 168 -1.99 3.34 -19.67
CA PHE A 168 -0.87 3.10 -18.79
C PHE A 168 0.08 4.31 -18.77
N LEU A 169 0.35 4.91 -19.93
CA LEU A 169 1.12 6.15 -20.07
C LEU A 169 0.49 7.31 -19.32
N LEU A 170 -0.83 7.51 -19.44
CA LEU A 170 -1.55 8.57 -18.73
C LEU A 170 -1.51 8.34 -17.20
N LEU A 171 -1.64 7.10 -16.76
CA LEU A 171 -1.73 6.75 -15.34
C LEU A 171 -0.37 6.75 -14.62
N PHE A 172 0.71 6.37 -15.31
CA PHE A 172 2.03 6.14 -14.70
C PHE A 172 3.15 7.05 -15.24
N GLY A 173 2.88 7.80 -16.30
CA GLY A 173 3.86 8.64 -16.99
C GLY A 173 4.79 7.86 -17.93
N ALA A 174 5.48 8.60 -18.79
CA ALA A 174 6.35 8.05 -19.83
C ALA A 174 7.48 7.17 -19.27
N GLU A 175 8.10 7.58 -18.17
CA GLU A 175 9.23 6.85 -17.56
C GLU A 175 8.82 5.47 -17.01
N THR A 176 7.64 5.36 -16.41
CA THR A 176 7.15 4.07 -15.89
C THR A 176 6.60 3.21 -17.01
N ALA A 177 5.94 3.82 -17.99
CA ALA A 177 5.39 3.11 -19.14
C ALA A 177 6.46 2.52 -20.05
N SER A 178 7.61 3.18 -20.24
CA SER A 178 8.73 2.62 -21.00
C SER A 178 9.21 1.31 -20.37
N LYS A 179 9.27 1.25 -19.03
CA LYS A 179 9.63 0.06 -18.25
C LYS A 179 8.60 -1.08 -18.35
N MET A 180 7.34 -0.79 -18.68
CA MET A 180 6.33 -1.83 -18.87
C MET A 180 6.62 -2.68 -20.11
N LEU A 181 7.12 -2.03 -21.17
CA LEU A 181 7.44 -2.65 -22.45
C LEU A 181 8.90 -3.12 -22.54
N GLU A 182 9.71 -2.86 -21.51
CA GLU A 182 11.03 -3.48 -21.38
C GLU A 182 10.87 -5.00 -21.33
N LYS A 183 11.80 -5.71 -21.98
CA LYS A 183 11.85 -7.17 -21.89
C LYS A 183 12.05 -7.54 -20.43
N TRP A 184 10.99 -8.07 -19.81
CA TRP A 184 11.08 -8.66 -18.49
C TRP A 184 12.08 -9.80 -18.56
N ASP A 185 13.03 -9.82 -17.62
CA ASP A 185 13.99 -10.91 -17.49
C ASP A 185 13.23 -12.24 -17.52
N THR A 186 13.72 -13.23 -18.28
CA THR A 186 13.05 -14.52 -18.46
C THR A 186 12.84 -15.26 -17.14
N SER A 187 13.53 -14.88 -16.06
CA SER A 187 13.29 -15.34 -14.69
C SER A 187 11.91 -14.94 -14.14
N PHE A 188 11.30 -13.84 -14.60
CA PHE A 188 9.96 -13.44 -14.16
C PHE A 188 8.89 -14.40 -14.69
N LYS A 189 9.01 -14.89 -15.93
CA LYS A 189 8.08 -15.88 -16.49
C LYS A 189 8.02 -17.11 -15.59
N LEU A 190 9.17 -17.63 -15.16
CA LEU A 190 9.25 -18.78 -14.25
C LEU A 190 8.64 -18.50 -12.87
N LYS A 191 8.87 -17.29 -12.31
CA LYS A 191 8.29 -16.88 -11.03
C LYS A 191 6.76 -16.74 -11.12
N VAL A 192 6.25 -16.10 -12.17
CA VAL A 192 4.80 -15.93 -12.39
C VAL A 192 4.11 -17.28 -12.57
N ILE A 193 4.69 -18.21 -13.34
CA ILE A 193 4.16 -19.58 -13.47
C ILE A 193 4.17 -20.30 -12.13
N LYS A 194 5.24 -20.17 -11.34
CA LYS A 194 5.35 -20.78 -10.01
C LYS A 194 4.27 -20.28 -9.04
N GLU A 195 4.03 -18.98 -8.99
CA GLU A 195 2.98 -18.36 -8.17
C GLU A 195 1.58 -18.73 -8.68
N ALA A 196 1.37 -18.72 -10.01
CA ALA A 196 0.11 -19.09 -10.63
C ALA A 196 -0.29 -20.54 -10.32
N LYS A 197 0.66 -21.47 -10.18
CA LYS A 197 0.42 -22.86 -9.75
C LYS A 197 -0.07 -22.98 -8.30
N GLN A 198 0.13 -21.96 -7.46
CA GLN A 198 -0.33 -21.93 -6.07
C GLN A 198 -1.72 -21.31 -5.91
N LEU A 199 -2.25 -20.67 -6.95
CA LEU A 199 -3.60 -20.11 -6.94
C LEU A 199 -4.66 -21.22 -7.06
N THR A 200 -5.88 -20.92 -6.62
CA THR A 200 -7.03 -21.81 -6.80
C THR A 200 -7.19 -22.13 -8.29
N PRO A 201 -7.16 -23.42 -8.69
CA PRO A 201 -7.26 -23.81 -10.08
C PRO A 201 -8.60 -23.37 -10.66
N THR A 202 -8.55 -22.56 -11.71
CA THR A 202 -9.72 -22.24 -12.54
C THR A 202 -9.46 -22.74 -13.95
N THR A 203 -10.52 -23.03 -14.70
CA THR A 203 -10.41 -23.52 -16.09
C THR A 203 -9.56 -22.58 -16.95
N GLU A 204 -9.72 -21.27 -16.76
CA GLU A 204 -8.97 -20.24 -17.48
C GLU A 204 -7.50 -20.21 -17.05
N LEU A 205 -7.21 -20.32 -15.75
CA LEU A 205 -5.85 -20.40 -15.23
C LEU A 205 -5.12 -21.64 -15.76
N CYS A 206 -5.80 -22.80 -15.78
CA CYS A 206 -5.23 -24.03 -16.34
C CYS A 206 -4.96 -23.92 -17.84
N ARG A 207 -5.85 -23.26 -18.60
CA ARG A 207 -5.66 -23.00 -20.03
C ARG A 207 -4.44 -22.10 -20.27
N LEU A 208 -4.32 -21.03 -19.49
CA LEU A 208 -3.20 -20.08 -19.58
C LEU A 208 -1.87 -20.73 -19.17
N LEU A 209 -1.86 -21.58 -18.15
CA LEU A 209 -0.66 -22.32 -17.73
C LEU A 209 -0.20 -23.37 -18.75
N LYS A 210 -1.10 -23.94 -19.55
CA LYS A 210 -0.76 -24.88 -20.63
C LYS A 210 -0.20 -24.18 -21.88
N ALA A 211 -0.55 -22.92 -22.07
CA ALA A 211 -0.10 -22.12 -23.20
C ALA A 211 1.18 -21.30 -22.91
N ALA A 212 1.66 -21.33 -21.66
CA ALA A 212 2.83 -20.58 -21.17
C ALA A 212 4.12 -21.40 -21.27
#